data_AF-A0AAP6LKA7-F1
#
_entry.id   AF-A0AAP6LKA7-F1
#
_cell.length_a   1.000
_cell.length_b   1.000
_cell.length_c   1.000
_cell.angle_alpha   90.00
_cell.angle_beta   90.00
_cell.angle_gamma   90.00
#
_symmetry.space_group_name_H-M   'P 1'
#
loop_
_entity.id
_entity.type
_entity.pdbx_description
1 polymer ?
#
loop_
_entity_poly.entity_id
_entity_poly.type
_entity_poly.pdbx_seq_one_letter_code
_entity_poly.pdbx_strand_id
1 'polypeptide(L)'
;MSCGCGASGNSTHTCGTKSASGCASVDTCGNSYKLSVFDWLSNIKPPAPSQNEFVEVRFKNERKCFFRNVHNLPLSIGSVVTVEANPGHDVGVVSLTGELVKIQMKKKKANPEECLKIYRVANQKDIDAWQAIRNKEEEVKLEARKIARNLRLQMKISDVEFQGDGTKATFYYTADGRVDFRQLIKEYATMFRTKIDMKQIGYRQEASKVGGIGSCGRELCCSTWLTDFRSVNTNAARYQQLSINPQKLAGQCGKLKCCLNFELDSYLDALDAFPSTNTTINTEKGKAFCIKIDVFKKKMWFAYVENSMMWYDLDVDEVKKLIKQNKEGKQAQPLEELKSQMLTKEVQSVDLIQEDSIDRFEKKDNARRKNRKRNNEGGKPQNNNRSPQNNSNKEEGGNGAKKPRPKHKNKRKPNPRNTDNDKG
;
A
#
# COMPACT_ATOMS: atom_id res chain seq x y z
N MET A 1 -7.80 6.62 7.42
CA MET A 1 -8.38 7.54 6.43
C MET A 1 -7.29 8.51 6.03
N SER A 2 -6.85 8.44 4.78
CA SER A 2 -5.90 9.40 4.22
C SER A 2 -6.63 10.73 4.00
N CYS A 3 -6.08 11.83 4.50
CA CYS A 3 -6.54 13.15 4.09
C CYS A 3 -6.22 13.33 2.61
N GLY A 4 -7.22 13.12 1.76
CA GLY A 4 -7.22 13.59 0.38
C GLY A 4 -7.72 15.02 0.37
N CYS A 5 -6.88 15.94 -0.11
CA CYS A 5 -7.24 17.30 -0.51
C CYS A 5 -6.35 17.61 -1.71
N GLY A 6 -6.81 17.97 -2.90
CA GLY A 6 -8.16 18.07 -3.43
C GLY A 6 -8.04 18.33 -4.93
N ALA A 7 -8.76 17.57 -5.74
CA ALA A 7 -9.25 18.03 -7.01
C ALA A 7 -10.77 18.07 -6.87
N SER A 8 -11.35 19.26 -7.05
CA SER A 8 -12.77 19.58 -7.09
C SER A 8 -13.57 19.52 -5.78
N GLY A 9 -14.33 20.59 -5.52
CA GLY A 9 -15.56 20.56 -4.72
C GLY A 9 -15.48 21.16 -3.31
N ASN A 10 -16.10 22.32 -3.14
CA ASN A 10 -16.38 23.01 -1.88
C ASN A 10 -16.72 22.05 -0.71
N SER A 11 -15.84 21.95 0.28
CA SER A 11 -16.23 21.65 1.66
C SER A 11 -15.32 22.43 2.62
N THR A 12 -15.95 23.28 3.41
CA THR A 12 -15.35 24.32 4.25
C THR A 12 -14.77 23.74 5.54
N HIS A 13 -13.88 22.77 5.43
CA HIS A 13 -13.00 22.36 6.54
C HIS A 13 -11.59 22.84 6.25
N THR A 14 -11.45 24.16 6.20
CA THR A 14 -10.18 24.85 6.27
C THR A 14 -9.50 24.44 7.59
N CYS A 15 -8.26 23.94 7.51
CA CYS A 15 -7.39 23.81 8.67
C CYS A 15 -7.22 25.20 9.29
N GLY A 16 -8.07 25.52 10.28
CA GLY A 16 -8.11 26.80 10.94
C GLY A 16 -6.92 26.93 11.88
N THR A 17 -5.95 27.74 11.49
CA THR A 17 -4.87 28.25 12.32
C THR A 17 -5.43 29.15 13.42
N LYS A 18 -5.81 28.55 14.56
CA LYS A 18 -6.15 29.28 15.80
C LYS A 18 -5.09 29.09 16.90
N SER A 19 -3.82 29.10 16.52
CA SER A 19 -2.72 29.31 17.46
C SER A 19 -1.85 30.45 16.92
N ALA A 20 -1.67 31.50 17.73
CA ALA A 20 -0.90 32.71 17.41
C ALA A 20 0.62 32.46 17.26
N SER A 21 1.04 31.19 17.19
CA SER A 21 2.43 30.76 17.10
C SER A 21 2.52 29.45 16.30
N GLY A 22 2.87 29.55 15.01
CA GLY A 22 3.72 28.51 14.40
C GLY A 22 3.17 27.60 13.30
N CYS A 23 1.97 27.82 12.73
CA CYS A 23 1.51 27.00 11.59
C CYS A 23 1.62 27.67 10.21
N ALA A 24 2.23 28.87 10.11
CA ALA A 24 2.30 29.60 8.84
C ALA A 24 3.55 29.29 8.00
N SER A 25 4.62 28.69 8.57
CA SER A 25 5.91 28.53 7.85
C SER A 25 6.26 27.11 7.45
N VAL A 26 5.44 26.12 7.80
CA VAL A 26 5.65 24.72 7.40
C VAL A 26 4.30 24.16 7.00
N ASP A 27 4.14 23.82 5.72
CA ASP A 27 2.96 23.14 5.17
C ASP A 27 2.79 21.75 5.81
N THR A 28 2.36 21.71 7.06
CA THR A 28 2.08 20.48 7.81
C THR A 28 0.86 19.73 7.27
N CYS A 29 0.01 20.37 6.45
CA CYS A 29 -1.12 19.74 5.77
C CYS A 29 -0.79 19.17 4.39
N GLY A 30 0.23 19.69 3.69
CA GLY A 30 0.55 19.27 2.32
C GLY A 30 1.48 18.05 2.25
N ASN A 31 2.33 17.88 3.24
CA ASN A 31 3.21 16.71 3.34
C ASN A 31 2.60 15.69 4.30
N SER A 32 1.95 14.65 3.76
CA SER A 32 1.69 13.43 4.50
C SER A 32 3.02 12.76 4.84
N TYR A 33 3.64 13.22 5.92
CA TYR A 33 4.92 12.71 6.36
C TYR A 33 4.78 11.24 6.78
N LYS A 34 5.75 10.44 6.39
CA LYS A 34 5.89 9.05 6.82
C LYS A 34 5.85 8.96 8.35
N LEU A 35 4.99 8.10 8.90
CA LEU A 35 4.76 7.91 10.34
C LEU A 35 4.22 9.15 11.08
N SER A 36 3.33 9.93 10.47
CA SER A 36 2.60 10.95 11.23
C SER A 36 1.85 10.29 12.40
N VAL A 37 1.95 10.89 13.59
CA VAL A 37 1.15 10.48 14.75
C VAL A 37 0.17 11.60 15.02
N PHE A 38 -1.11 11.23 15.14
CA PHE A 38 -2.16 12.16 15.47
C PHE A 38 -2.28 12.27 17.00
N ASP A 39 -2.29 13.50 17.51
CA ASP A 39 -2.52 13.77 18.93
C ASP A 39 -4.03 13.77 19.23
N TRP A 40 -4.50 12.62 19.70
CA TRP A 40 -5.89 12.42 20.12
C TRP A 40 -6.25 13.14 21.43
N LEU A 41 -5.25 13.63 22.18
CA LEU A 41 -5.43 14.40 23.41
C LEU A 41 -5.38 15.91 23.19
N SER A 42 -5.19 16.38 21.96
CA SER A 42 -5.03 17.81 21.64
C SER A 42 -6.15 18.71 22.17
N ASN A 43 -7.39 18.19 22.25
CA ASN A 43 -8.56 18.93 22.75
C ASN A 43 -8.85 18.74 24.25
N ILE A 44 -8.10 17.88 24.95
CA ILE A 44 -8.32 17.55 26.35
C ILE A 44 -7.29 18.29 27.19
N LYS A 45 -7.74 19.21 28.05
CA LYS A 45 -6.85 19.89 28.99
C LYS A 45 -6.37 18.90 30.05
N PRO A 46 -5.05 18.73 30.25
CA PRO A 46 -4.55 17.84 31.28
C PRO A 46 -4.96 18.34 32.67
N PRO A 47 -5.25 17.44 33.63
CA PRO A 47 -5.71 17.79 34.98
C PRO A 47 -4.63 18.51 35.82
N ALA A 48 -3.37 18.38 35.46
CA ALA A 48 -2.23 19.14 36.00
C ALA A 48 -1.53 19.87 34.84
N PRO A 49 -0.79 20.97 35.07
CA PRO A 49 0.10 21.53 34.07
C PRO A 49 1.16 20.48 33.75
N SER A 50 0.91 19.65 32.74
CA SER A 50 1.83 18.62 32.32
C SER A 50 3.08 19.35 31.82
N GLN A 51 4.13 19.34 32.64
CA GLN A 51 5.44 19.77 32.18
C GLN A 51 5.77 18.90 30.97
N ASN A 52 5.92 19.55 29.81
CA ASN A 52 6.33 18.91 28.56
C ASN A 52 7.82 18.53 28.66
N GLU A 53 8.16 17.69 29.63
CA GLU A 53 9.54 17.33 29.96
C GLU A 53 10.19 16.58 28.79
N PHE A 54 9.42 15.73 28.11
CA PHE A 54 9.87 14.96 26.95
C PHE A 54 9.06 15.29 25.72
N VAL A 55 9.74 15.34 24.58
CA VAL A 55 9.17 15.65 23.28
C VAL A 55 9.69 14.65 22.25
N GLU A 56 8.81 14.16 21.37
CA GLU A 56 9.22 13.34 20.23
C GLU A 56 9.53 14.26 19.04
N VAL A 57 10.78 14.24 18.57
CA VAL A 57 11.23 15.00 17.41
C VAL A 57 11.48 14.03 16.25
N ARG A 58 10.98 14.42 15.08
CA ARG A 58 11.10 13.68 13.83
C ARG A 58 12.14 14.33 12.92
N PHE A 59 12.95 13.50 12.29
CA PHE A 59 13.94 13.87 11.29
C PHE A 59 13.57 13.28 9.92
N LYS A 60 14.54 13.19 9.01
CA LYS A 60 14.36 12.53 7.71
C LYS A 60 13.81 11.11 7.87
N ASN A 61 12.91 10.75 6.96
CA ASN A 61 12.38 9.38 6.79
C ASN A 61 11.68 8.85 8.07
N GLU A 62 12.24 7.80 8.66
CA GLU A 62 11.67 7.05 9.79
C GLU A 62 12.33 7.42 11.13
N ARG A 63 13.34 8.31 11.11
CA ARG A 63 14.10 8.64 12.32
C ARG A 63 13.26 9.54 13.22
N LYS A 64 12.83 8.98 14.36
CA LYS A 64 12.19 9.70 15.46
C LYS A 64 12.93 9.39 16.75
N CYS A 65 13.27 10.43 17.49
CA CYS A 65 13.97 10.32 18.76
C CYS A 65 13.24 11.16 19.82
N PHE A 66 13.41 10.76 21.07
CA PHE A 66 12.88 11.50 22.21
C PHE A 66 13.96 12.42 22.76
N PHE A 67 13.57 13.65 23.09
CA PHE A 67 14.45 14.67 23.63
C PHE A 67 13.85 15.27 24.90
N ARG A 68 14.72 15.71 25.80
CA ARG A 68 14.34 16.38 27.04
C ARG A 68 14.30 17.91 26.83
N ASN A 69 13.18 18.52 27.19
CA ASN A 69 12.96 19.95 27.14
C ASN A 69 13.42 20.60 28.45
N VAL A 70 14.74 20.78 28.61
CA VAL A 70 15.33 21.32 29.85
C VAL A 70 14.89 22.77 30.13
N HIS A 71 14.68 23.55 29.07
CA HIS A 71 14.36 24.98 29.17
C HIS A 71 12.84 25.26 29.26
N ASN A 72 11.99 24.23 29.37
CA ASN A 72 10.53 24.38 29.37
C ASN A 72 10.02 25.28 28.23
N LEU A 73 10.59 25.12 27.05
CA LEU A 73 10.21 25.90 25.87
C LEU A 73 8.73 25.61 25.52
N PRO A 74 7.96 26.64 25.08
CA PRO A 74 6.58 26.46 24.64
C PRO A 74 6.57 25.80 23.25
N LEU A 75 6.71 24.48 23.22
CA LEU A 75 6.74 23.68 22.00
C LEU A 75 5.34 23.18 21.64
N SER A 76 4.95 23.39 20.39
CA SER A 76 3.74 22.84 19.78
C SER A 76 4.09 21.81 18.70
N ILE A 77 3.16 20.93 18.37
CA ILE A 77 3.29 19.99 17.26
C ILE A 77 3.54 20.78 15.97
N GLY A 78 4.54 20.37 15.18
CA GLY A 78 4.96 21.05 13.96
C GLY A 78 6.03 22.13 14.15
N SER A 79 6.36 22.51 15.39
CA SER A 79 7.47 23.43 15.67
C SER A 79 8.80 22.84 15.19
N VAL A 80 9.62 23.64 14.51
CA VAL A 80 10.98 23.27 14.12
C VAL A 80 11.92 23.59 15.28
N VAL A 81 12.69 22.61 15.71
CA VAL A 81 13.57 22.71 16.88
C VAL A 81 14.99 22.28 16.56
N THR A 82 15.94 22.91 17.23
CA THR A 82 17.34 22.54 17.21
C THR A 82 17.64 21.68 18.44
N VAL A 83 18.14 20.47 18.19
CA VAL A 83 18.42 19.46 19.22
C VAL A 83 19.91 19.19 19.33
N GLU A 84 20.32 18.68 20.49
CA GLU A 84 21.66 18.16 20.70
C GLU A 84 21.88 16.86 19.92
N ALA A 85 23.06 16.73 19.31
CA ALA A 85 23.49 15.55 18.57
C ALA A 85 24.96 15.24 18.86
N ASN A 86 25.33 13.97 18.76
CA ASN A 86 26.70 13.52 18.99
C ASN A 86 27.39 13.19 17.66
N PRO A 87 28.25 14.08 17.09
CA PRO A 87 28.60 15.44 17.51
C PRO A 87 27.73 16.54 16.86
N GLY A 88 27.58 17.70 17.51
CA GLY A 88 26.96 18.92 16.94
C GLY A 88 25.50 19.17 17.35
N HIS A 89 24.74 19.82 16.47
CA HIS A 89 23.29 19.99 16.59
C HIS A 89 22.57 19.41 15.38
N ASP A 90 21.30 19.08 15.55
CA ASP A 90 20.44 18.58 14.47
C ASP A 90 19.14 19.37 14.46
N VAL A 91 18.51 19.47 13.29
CA VAL A 91 17.26 20.22 13.11
C VAL A 91 16.15 19.24 12.79
N GLY A 92 15.10 19.28 13.59
CA GLY A 92 13.97 18.37 13.47
C GLY A 92 12.63 19.04 13.72
N VAL A 93 11.55 18.33 13.39
CA VAL A 93 10.18 18.82 13.57
C VAL A 93 9.54 18.07 14.73
N VAL A 94 8.94 18.81 15.66
CA VAL A 94 8.21 18.23 16.79
C VAL A 94 7.02 17.42 16.26
N SER A 95 7.00 16.12 16.56
CA SER A 95 5.93 15.20 16.16
C SER A 95 4.88 15.04 17.24
N LEU A 96 5.27 14.95 18.51
CA LEU A 96 4.36 14.76 19.65
C LEU A 96 4.88 15.50 20.88
N THR A 97 3.95 16.03 21.65
CA THR A 97 4.16 16.71 22.94
C THR A 97 3.24 16.12 24.01
N GLY A 98 3.50 16.41 25.28
CA GLY A 98 2.63 16.02 26.38
C GLY A 98 2.70 14.54 26.80
N GLU A 99 1.66 14.06 27.47
CA GLU A 99 1.64 12.74 28.12
C GLU A 99 1.75 11.56 27.12
N LEU A 100 1.35 11.77 25.86
CA LEU A 100 1.49 10.76 24.80
C LEU A 100 2.94 10.36 24.57
N VAL A 101 3.89 11.28 24.79
CA VAL A 101 5.31 11.00 24.63
C VAL A 101 5.74 9.92 25.62
N LYS A 102 5.28 9.97 26.88
CA LYS A 102 5.59 8.96 27.89
C LYS A 102 5.06 7.57 27.51
N ILE A 103 3.85 7.50 26.94
CA ILE A 103 3.27 6.25 26.44
C ILE A 103 4.12 5.70 25.28
N GLN A 104 4.55 6.56 24.35
CA GLN A 104 5.40 6.17 23.23
C GLN A 104 6.80 5.72 23.68
N MET A 105 7.38 6.39 24.67
CA MET A 105 8.66 5.99 25.28
C MET A 105 8.56 4.60 25.91
N LYS A 106 7.48 4.32 26.67
CA LYS A 106 7.22 2.98 27.22
C LYS A 106 7.08 1.92 26.13
N LYS A 107 6.34 2.20 25.06
CA LYS A 107 6.19 1.27 23.92
C LYS A 107 7.51 0.98 23.21
N LYS A 108 8.34 2.00 23.00
CA LYS A 108 9.66 1.89 22.36
C LYS A 108 10.78 1.45 23.32
N LYS A 109 10.47 1.22 24.60
CA LYS A 109 11.43 0.90 25.67
C LYS A 109 12.61 1.89 25.71
N ALA A 110 12.32 3.18 25.56
CA ALA A 110 13.33 4.22 25.56
C ALA A 110 13.69 4.63 26.99
N ASN A 111 14.98 4.76 27.28
CA ASN A 111 15.49 5.19 28.58
C ASN A 111 15.38 6.74 28.71
N PRO A 112 14.72 7.26 29.74
CA PRO A 112 14.60 8.71 29.95
C PRO A 112 15.95 9.42 30.15
N GLU A 113 16.93 8.74 30.75
CA GLU A 113 18.24 9.31 31.09
C GLU A 113 19.17 9.47 29.88
N GLU A 114 19.01 8.64 28.86
CA GLU A 114 19.79 8.70 27.61
C GLU A 114 19.24 9.74 26.62
N CYS A 115 18.13 10.40 26.95
CA CYS A 115 17.50 11.38 26.07
C CYS A 115 18.33 12.67 26.00
N LEU A 116 18.75 13.01 24.79
CA LEU A 116 19.47 14.25 24.48
C LEU A 116 18.58 15.48 24.70
N LYS A 117 19.19 16.66 24.80
CA LYS A 117 18.47 17.90 25.15
C LYS A 117 17.99 18.65 23.90
N ILE A 118 16.90 19.39 24.05
CA ILE A 118 16.48 20.42 23.09
C ILE A 118 17.18 21.72 23.45
N TYR A 119 17.88 22.34 22.49
CA TYR A 119 18.54 23.63 22.72
C TYR A 119 17.55 24.79 22.63
N ARG A 120 16.88 24.92 21.48
CA ARG A 120 15.99 26.06 21.19
C ARG A 120 15.03 25.75 20.04
N VAL A 121 14.03 26.62 19.89
CA VAL A 121 13.27 26.72 18.64
C VAL A 121 14.22 27.19 17.53
N ALA A 122 14.14 26.57 16.35
CA ALA A 122 15.07 26.84 15.26
C ALA A 122 14.90 28.27 14.74
N ASN A 123 16.02 28.98 14.57
CA ASN A 123 16.01 30.31 13.94
C ASN A 123 15.88 30.18 12.43
N GLN A 124 15.50 31.26 11.74
CA GLN A 124 15.40 31.24 10.27
C GLN A 124 16.72 30.83 9.60
N LYS A 125 17.86 31.30 10.11
CA LYS A 125 19.20 30.88 9.64
C LYS A 125 19.42 29.37 9.76
N ASP A 126 18.95 28.76 10.84
CA ASP A 126 19.08 27.32 11.09
C ASP A 126 18.20 26.54 10.09
N ILE A 127 16.99 27.06 9.80
CA ILE A 127 16.06 26.49 8.82
C ILE A 127 16.63 26.59 7.39
N ASP A 128 17.15 27.75 7.01
CA ASP A 128 17.72 27.99 5.69
C ASP A 128 18.96 27.10 5.45
N ALA A 129 19.83 26.96 6.46
CA ALA A 129 20.98 26.06 6.40
C ALA A 129 20.55 24.60 6.27
N TRP A 130 19.58 24.17 7.07
CA TRP A 130 19.01 22.83 7.01
C TRP A 130 18.41 22.53 5.63
N GLN A 131 17.63 23.45 5.06
CA GLN A 131 17.05 23.30 3.72
C GLN A 131 18.11 23.29 2.61
N ALA A 132 19.14 24.13 2.71
CA ALA A 132 20.24 24.16 1.74
C ALA A 132 21.02 22.84 1.70
N ILE A 133 21.30 22.25 2.86
CA ILE A 133 21.93 20.93 2.98
C ILE A 133 21.00 19.86 2.44
N ARG A 134 19.69 19.97 2.73
CA ARG A 134 18.68 19.04 2.25
C ARG A 134 18.63 18.93 0.74
N ASN A 135 18.71 20.06 0.05
CA ASN A 135 18.67 20.10 -1.40
C ASN A 135 19.91 19.45 -2.05
N LYS A 136 21.05 19.44 -1.33
CA LYS A 136 22.28 18.78 -1.79
C LYS A 136 22.26 17.26 -1.63
N GLU A 137 21.36 16.69 -0.82
CA GLU A 137 21.31 15.25 -0.54
C GLU A 137 21.16 14.38 -1.80
N GLU A 138 20.33 14.79 -2.75
CA GLU A 138 20.10 14.03 -3.98
C GLU A 138 21.32 14.04 -4.91
N GLU A 139 22.03 15.17 -5.02
CA GLU A 139 23.28 15.27 -5.77
C GLU A 139 24.37 14.40 -5.14
N VAL A 140 24.55 14.51 -3.82
CA VAL A 140 25.51 13.72 -3.03
C VAL A 140 25.23 12.22 -3.20
N LYS A 141 23.96 11.82 -3.17
CA LYS A 141 23.55 10.43 -3.37
C LYS A 141 23.91 9.89 -4.76
N LEU A 142 23.79 10.72 -5.80
CA LEU A 142 24.18 10.35 -7.16
C LEU A 142 25.70 10.17 -7.26
N GLU A 143 26.46 11.14 -6.76
CA GLU A 143 27.93 11.07 -6.75
C GLU A 143 28.46 9.90 -5.91
N ALA A 144 27.85 9.65 -4.74
CA ALA A 144 28.18 8.52 -3.89
C ALA A 144 28.03 7.18 -4.64
N ARG A 145 26.98 7.03 -5.46
CA ARG A 145 26.77 5.83 -6.30
C ARG A 145 27.80 5.70 -7.41
N LYS A 146 28.24 6.81 -8.02
CA LYS A 146 29.30 6.79 -9.05
C LYS A 146 30.61 6.29 -8.45
N ILE A 147 31.02 6.85 -7.31
CA ILE A 147 32.25 6.47 -6.61
C ILE A 147 32.22 4.99 -6.20
N ALA A 148 31.12 4.53 -5.59
CA ALA A 148 30.99 3.12 -5.18
C ALA A 148 31.09 2.15 -6.37
N ARG A 149 30.58 2.55 -7.55
CA ARG A 149 30.70 1.79 -8.79
C ARG A 149 32.14 1.80 -9.33
N ASN A 150 32.83 2.93 -9.27
CA ASN A 150 34.23 3.05 -9.69
C ASN A 150 35.15 2.14 -8.87
N LEU A 151 34.89 2.05 -7.56
CA LEU A 151 35.58 1.14 -6.63
C LEU A 151 35.12 -0.32 -6.75
N ARG A 152 34.16 -0.63 -7.63
CA ARG A 152 33.62 -1.98 -7.89
C ARG A 152 33.11 -2.69 -6.62
N LEU A 153 32.58 -1.91 -5.66
CA LEU A 153 32.02 -2.47 -4.44
C LEU A 153 30.64 -3.09 -4.71
N GLN A 154 30.41 -4.31 -4.22
CA GLN A 154 29.13 -5.01 -4.34
C GLN A 154 28.11 -4.49 -3.32
N MET A 155 27.66 -3.25 -3.51
CA MET A 155 26.70 -2.59 -2.63
C MET A 155 25.77 -1.65 -3.40
N LYS A 156 24.61 -1.35 -2.79
CA LYS A 156 23.65 -0.36 -3.30
C LYS A 156 23.45 0.73 -2.26
N ILE A 157 23.64 1.97 -2.68
CA ILE A 157 23.38 3.14 -1.82
C ILE A 157 21.93 3.55 -2.00
N SER A 158 21.15 3.34 -0.94
CA SER A 158 19.71 3.54 -0.94
C SER A 158 19.37 5.00 -0.69
N ASP A 159 19.94 5.63 0.35
CA ASP A 159 19.66 7.02 0.72
C ASP A 159 20.80 7.67 1.49
N VAL A 160 20.83 9.01 1.52
CA VAL A 160 21.81 9.82 2.27
C VAL A 160 21.06 10.79 3.17
N GLU A 161 21.51 10.94 4.41
CA GLU A 161 20.94 11.84 5.40
C GLU A 161 22.04 12.70 6.01
N PHE A 162 21.94 14.02 5.84
CA PHE A 162 22.78 14.93 6.59
C PHE A 162 22.12 15.33 7.90
N GLN A 163 22.97 15.56 8.89
CA GLN A 163 22.61 16.28 10.10
C GLN A 163 22.32 17.75 9.77
N GLY A 164 21.49 18.43 10.59
CA GLY A 164 21.13 19.84 10.40
C GLY A 164 22.30 20.78 10.14
N ASP A 165 23.45 20.53 10.77
CA ASP A 165 24.67 21.35 10.64
C ASP A 165 25.52 20.99 9.42
N GLY A 166 25.24 19.84 8.79
CA GLY A 166 26.08 19.28 7.73
C GLY A 166 27.40 18.70 8.22
N THR A 167 27.65 18.61 9.53
CA THR A 167 28.89 18.08 10.12
C THR A 167 29.04 16.56 9.97
N LYS A 168 27.91 15.84 9.93
CA LYS A 168 27.83 14.40 9.76
C LYS A 168 26.85 14.03 8.64
N ALA A 169 27.26 13.11 7.79
CA ALA A 169 26.46 12.53 6.73
C ALA A 169 26.36 11.01 6.92
N THR A 170 25.14 10.50 7.01
CA THR A 170 24.85 9.07 7.16
C THR A 170 24.39 8.49 5.83
N PHE A 171 25.14 7.54 5.30
CA PHE A 171 24.86 6.84 4.06
C PHE A 171 24.24 5.48 4.37
N TYR A 172 23.00 5.28 3.90
CA TYR A 172 22.30 4.02 4.04
C TYR A 172 22.57 3.13 2.82
N TYR A 173 23.00 1.90 3.07
CA TYR A 173 23.31 0.95 2.00
C TYR A 173 22.81 -0.46 2.27
N THR A 174 22.58 -1.20 1.18
CA THR A 174 22.28 -2.63 1.20
C THR A 174 23.41 -3.40 0.53
N ALA A 175 23.81 -4.52 1.11
CA ALA A 175 24.78 -5.45 0.55
C ALA A 175 24.47 -6.88 1.02
N ASP A 176 24.77 -7.88 0.19
CA ASP A 176 24.58 -9.29 0.53
C ASP A 176 25.65 -9.82 1.49
N GLY A 177 26.87 -9.31 1.35
CA GLY A 177 28.03 -9.73 2.14
C GLY A 177 28.73 -8.57 2.83
N ARG A 178 29.88 -8.87 3.45
CA ARG A 178 30.76 -7.87 4.05
C ARG A 178 31.42 -7.03 2.94
N VAL A 179 31.35 -5.72 3.07
CA VAL A 179 31.96 -4.75 2.14
C VAL A 179 33.13 -4.06 2.83
N ASP A 180 34.28 -3.97 2.16
CA ASP A 180 35.39 -3.15 2.64
C ASP A 180 35.21 -1.70 2.17
N PHE A 181 34.87 -0.81 3.11
CA PHE A 181 34.59 0.59 2.86
C PHE A 181 35.77 1.52 3.15
N ARG A 182 36.97 1.01 3.50
CA ARG A 182 38.10 1.88 3.89
C ARG A 182 38.48 2.89 2.82
N GLN A 183 38.58 2.46 1.56
CA GLN A 183 38.88 3.35 0.44
C GLN A 183 37.70 4.28 0.13
N LEU A 184 36.47 3.75 0.17
CA LEU A 184 35.25 4.51 -0.06
C LEU A 184 35.12 5.69 0.92
N ILE A 185 35.37 5.47 2.21
CA ILE A 185 35.31 6.53 3.23
C ILE A 185 36.33 7.62 2.93
N LYS A 186 37.54 7.29 2.46
CA LYS A 186 38.56 8.28 2.10
C LYS A 186 38.11 9.16 0.93
N GLU A 187 37.53 8.55 -0.11
CA GLU A 187 37.02 9.29 -1.28
C GLU A 187 35.81 10.15 -0.89
N TYR A 188 34.90 9.63 -0.06
CA TYR A 188 33.75 10.40 0.43
C TYR A 188 34.15 11.57 1.33
N ALA A 189 35.10 11.36 2.25
CA ALA A 189 35.62 12.43 3.09
C ALA A 189 36.29 13.53 2.25
N THR A 190 37.00 13.16 1.18
CA THR A 190 37.64 14.12 0.26
C THR A 190 36.62 14.92 -0.54
N MET A 191 35.57 14.25 -1.06
CA MET A 191 34.56 14.88 -1.91
C MET A 191 33.58 15.74 -1.09
N PHE A 192 33.04 15.22 0.00
CA PHE A 192 31.94 15.84 0.76
C PHE A 192 32.42 16.65 1.96
N ARG A 193 33.70 16.54 2.35
CA ARG A 193 34.32 17.29 3.46
C ARG A 193 33.52 17.21 4.78
N THR A 194 32.88 16.07 5.01
CA THR A 194 31.93 15.84 6.09
C THR A 194 32.29 14.52 6.79
N LYS A 195 31.96 14.37 8.07
CA LYS A 195 32.12 13.09 8.76
C LYS A 195 31.17 12.05 8.19
N ILE A 196 31.72 10.98 7.62
CA ILE A 196 30.95 9.92 6.96
C ILE A 196 30.59 8.84 7.96
N ASP A 197 29.32 8.48 8.00
CA ASP A 197 28.80 7.32 8.74
C ASP A 197 28.09 6.37 7.77
N MET A 198 28.46 5.10 7.79
CA MET A 198 27.96 4.09 6.86
C MET A 198 27.03 3.15 7.62
N LYS A 199 25.75 3.10 7.24
CA LYS A 199 24.75 2.26 7.91
C LYS A 199 24.18 1.22 6.97
N GLN A 200 24.44 -0.04 7.27
CA GLN A 200 23.81 -1.16 6.57
C GLN A 200 22.32 -1.24 6.95
N ILE A 201 21.46 -1.37 5.95
CA ILE A 201 20.02 -1.57 6.12
C ILE A 201 19.59 -2.87 5.45
N GLY A 202 18.53 -3.48 5.98
CA GLY A 202 17.94 -4.66 5.36
C GLY A 202 17.12 -4.32 4.12
N TYR A 203 16.96 -5.27 3.20
CA TYR A 203 16.17 -5.12 1.97
C TYR A 203 14.75 -4.56 2.18
N ARG A 204 14.10 -4.91 3.30
CA ARG A 204 12.76 -4.39 3.61
C ARG A 204 12.79 -2.92 4.03
N GLN A 205 13.81 -2.50 4.77
CA GLN A 205 14.02 -1.10 5.15
C GLN A 205 14.45 -0.25 3.95
N GLU A 206 15.20 -0.84 3.02
CA GLU A 206 15.47 -0.20 1.73
C GLU A 206 14.18 0.06 0.95
N ALA A 207 13.33 -0.96 0.78
CA ALA A 207 12.03 -0.80 0.14
C ALA A 207 11.13 0.21 0.86
N SER A 208 11.24 0.28 2.20
CA SER A 208 10.55 1.27 3.03
C SER A 208 10.98 2.70 2.69
N LYS A 209 12.29 2.95 2.52
CA LYS A 209 12.85 4.27 2.22
C LYS A 209 12.63 4.69 0.76
N VAL A 210 12.80 3.76 -0.17
CA VAL A 210 12.57 4.02 -1.61
C VAL A 210 11.09 4.18 -1.91
N GLY A 211 10.22 3.47 -1.19
CA GLY A 211 8.79 3.42 -1.49
C GLY A 211 8.49 2.58 -2.73
N GLY A 212 7.22 2.53 -3.11
CA GLY A 212 6.76 1.80 -4.29
C GLY A 212 5.31 1.35 -4.17
N ILE A 213 4.88 0.54 -5.15
CA ILE A 213 3.52 -0.02 -5.20
C ILE A 213 3.60 -1.54 -4.96
N GLY A 214 2.82 -2.01 -3.99
CA GLY A 214 2.69 -3.42 -3.66
C GLY A 214 1.90 -4.20 -4.70
N SER A 215 1.93 -5.54 -4.63
CA SER A 215 1.11 -6.38 -5.51
C SER A 215 -0.40 -6.19 -5.32
N CYS A 216 -0.82 -5.54 -4.23
CA CYS A 216 -2.19 -5.14 -3.96
C CYS A 216 -2.61 -3.84 -4.65
N GLY A 217 -1.73 -3.21 -5.44
CA GLY A 217 -2.00 -1.94 -6.12
C GLY A 217 -1.94 -0.70 -5.23
N ARG A 218 -1.73 -0.86 -3.93
CA ARG A 218 -1.52 0.23 -2.97
C ARG A 218 -0.04 0.52 -2.78
N GLU A 219 0.28 1.70 -2.25
CA GLU A 219 1.62 2.00 -1.74
C GLU A 219 2.11 0.96 -0.72
N LEU A 220 3.42 0.78 -0.62
CA LEU A 220 3.99 -0.24 0.28
C LEU A 220 3.61 0.03 1.74
N CYS A 221 3.16 -1.01 2.45
CA CYS A 221 2.80 -0.91 3.87
C CYS A 221 4.01 -0.47 4.72
N CYS A 222 5.23 -0.87 4.34
CA CYS A 222 6.45 -0.44 5.02
C CYS A 222 6.77 1.05 4.82
N SER A 223 6.44 1.62 3.65
CA SER A 223 6.67 3.04 3.41
C SER A 223 5.65 3.95 4.09
N THR A 224 4.57 3.39 4.64
CA THR A 224 3.42 4.14 5.15
C THR A 224 3.29 4.07 6.66
N TRP A 225 2.88 2.91 7.18
CA TRP A 225 2.47 2.75 8.58
C TRP A 225 3.11 1.55 9.28
N LEU A 226 3.52 0.51 8.57
CA LEU A 226 4.06 -0.71 9.17
C LEU A 226 5.58 -0.61 9.36
N THR A 227 6.02 -0.30 10.58
CA THR A 227 7.46 -0.17 10.92
C THR A 227 8.05 -1.37 11.65
N ASP A 228 7.21 -2.19 12.29
CA ASP A 228 7.67 -3.39 13.00
C ASP A 228 7.81 -4.56 12.02
N PHE A 229 9.05 -4.85 11.63
CA PHE A 229 9.36 -5.89 10.68
C PHE A 229 9.70 -7.21 11.38
N ARG A 230 8.67 -8.00 11.67
CA ARG A 230 8.85 -9.38 12.12
C ARG A 230 9.30 -10.29 10.97
N SER A 231 10.04 -11.34 11.31
CA SER A 231 10.33 -12.42 10.37
C SER A 231 9.03 -13.13 10.02
N VAL A 232 8.88 -13.47 8.74
CA VAL A 232 7.68 -14.13 8.21
C VAL A 232 8.08 -15.55 7.82
N ASN A 233 7.29 -16.53 8.26
CA ASN A 233 7.51 -17.93 7.95
C ASN A 233 6.52 -18.40 6.87
N THR A 234 6.88 -19.44 6.12
CA THR A 234 6.01 -20.05 5.09
C THR A 234 4.76 -20.71 5.69
N ASN A 235 4.75 -21.00 7.00
CA ASN A 235 3.58 -21.54 7.71
C ASN A 235 2.38 -20.60 7.68
N ALA A 236 2.59 -19.28 7.74
CA ALA A 236 1.49 -18.31 7.67
C ALA A 236 0.72 -18.44 6.34
N ALA A 237 1.43 -18.67 5.23
CA ALA A 237 0.82 -18.91 3.94
C ALA A 237 0.01 -20.22 3.87
N ARG A 238 0.40 -21.25 4.64
CA ARG A 238 -0.35 -22.52 4.72
C ARG A 238 -1.68 -22.36 5.43
N TYR A 239 -1.71 -21.66 6.57
CA TYR A 239 -2.95 -21.36 7.30
C TYR A 239 -3.92 -20.54 6.46
N GLN A 240 -3.40 -19.61 5.65
CA GLN A 240 -4.18 -18.81 4.70
C GLN A 240 -4.54 -19.55 3.41
N GLN A 241 -4.16 -20.83 3.27
CA GLN A 241 -4.41 -21.68 2.10
C GLN A 241 -3.89 -21.07 0.79
N LEU A 242 -2.81 -20.28 0.86
CA LEU A 242 -2.18 -19.67 -0.30
C LEU A 242 -1.21 -20.67 -0.95
N SER A 243 -1.08 -20.57 -2.28
CA SER A 243 -0.09 -21.36 -3.02
C SER A 243 1.32 -21.06 -2.52
N ILE A 244 2.11 -22.10 -2.21
CA ILE A 244 3.45 -21.97 -1.63
C ILE A 244 4.55 -21.56 -2.64
N ASN A 245 4.16 -20.93 -3.76
CA ASN A 245 5.11 -20.45 -4.76
C ASN A 245 5.86 -19.20 -4.23
N PRO A 246 7.19 -19.25 -4.07
CA PRO A 246 7.96 -18.16 -3.49
C PRO A 246 7.85 -16.86 -4.29
N GLN A 247 7.66 -16.90 -5.61
CA GLN A 247 7.53 -15.71 -6.44
C GLN A 247 6.22 -14.94 -6.16
N LYS A 248 5.14 -15.64 -5.81
CA LYS A 248 3.84 -15.02 -5.46
C LYS A 248 3.82 -14.49 -4.02
N LEU A 249 4.56 -15.15 -3.13
CA LEU A 249 4.65 -14.80 -1.71
C LEU A 249 5.73 -13.76 -1.41
N ALA A 250 6.69 -13.56 -2.31
CA ALA A 250 7.69 -12.50 -2.20
C ALA A 250 7.04 -11.11 -2.37
N GLY A 251 7.42 -10.18 -1.51
CA GLY A 251 7.10 -8.77 -1.66
C GLY A 251 8.13 -8.06 -2.55
N GLN A 252 7.94 -6.76 -2.78
CA GLN A 252 8.87 -5.96 -3.60
C GLN A 252 10.30 -5.92 -3.03
N CYS A 253 10.46 -6.16 -1.73
CA CYS A 253 11.76 -6.31 -1.08
C CYS A 253 12.47 -7.65 -1.34
N GLY A 254 11.90 -8.56 -2.16
CA GLY A 254 12.47 -9.88 -2.45
C GLY A 254 12.38 -10.90 -1.30
N LYS A 255 11.87 -10.50 -0.13
CA LYS A 255 11.55 -11.39 1.01
C LYS A 255 10.05 -11.67 1.07
N LEU A 256 9.64 -12.66 1.87
CA LEU A 256 8.23 -12.97 2.11
C LEU A 256 7.44 -11.72 2.55
N LYS A 257 6.21 -11.60 2.05
CA LYS A 257 5.30 -10.47 2.35
C LYS A 257 5.01 -10.39 3.85
N CYS A 258 5.22 -9.20 4.45
CA CYS A 258 4.82 -8.96 5.84
C CYS A 258 3.30 -8.96 6.05
N CYS A 259 2.52 -8.74 4.98
CA CYS A 259 1.06 -8.88 4.99
C CYS A 259 0.61 -10.26 5.47
N LEU A 260 1.39 -11.32 5.21
CA LEU A 260 1.05 -12.68 5.65
C LEU A 260 0.93 -12.76 7.17
N ASN A 261 1.84 -12.14 7.92
CA ASN A 261 1.72 -12.13 9.39
C ASN A 261 0.67 -11.13 9.86
N PHE A 262 0.52 -9.99 9.18
CA PHE A 262 -0.46 -8.97 9.57
C PHE A 262 -1.90 -9.47 9.47
N GLU A 263 -2.23 -10.25 8.44
CA GLU A 263 -3.57 -10.77 8.22
C GLU A 263 -3.81 -12.09 8.97
N LEU A 264 -2.76 -12.78 9.42
CA LEU A 264 -2.85 -14.14 9.99
C LEU A 264 -3.84 -14.23 11.14
N ASP A 265 -3.77 -13.31 12.10
CA ASP A 265 -4.62 -13.34 13.29
C ASP A 265 -6.10 -13.23 12.90
N SER A 266 -6.44 -12.30 12.00
CA SER A 266 -7.80 -12.16 11.48
C SER A 266 -8.29 -13.40 10.73
N TYR A 267 -7.37 -14.12 10.06
CA TYR A 267 -7.69 -15.40 9.41
C TYR A 267 -7.95 -16.53 10.43
N LEU A 268 -7.19 -16.58 11.52
CA LEU A 268 -7.38 -17.58 12.58
C LEU A 268 -8.71 -17.36 13.30
N ASP A 269 -9.01 -16.12 13.68
CA ASP A 269 -10.29 -15.74 14.28
C ASP A 269 -11.46 -16.10 13.37
N ALA A 270 -11.31 -15.89 12.06
CA ALA A 270 -12.32 -16.28 11.09
C ALA A 270 -12.47 -17.80 11.02
N LEU A 271 -11.37 -18.56 10.99
CA LEU A 271 -11.38 -20.02 10.92
C LEU A 271 -12.02 -20.68 12.16
N ASP A 272 -11.88 -20.09 13.34
CA ASP A 272 -12.51 -20.59 14.57
C ASP A 272 -14.05 -20.62 14.47
N ALA A 273 -14.64 -19.77 13.64
CA ALA A 273 -16.07 -19.79 13.36
C ALA A 273 -16.49 -20.95 12.45
N PHE A 274 -15.57 -21.60 11.74
CA PHE A 274 -15.88 -22.70 10.81
C PHE A 274 -15.82 -24.05 11.54
N PRO A 275 -16.66 -25.02 11.17
CA PRO A 275 -16.47 -26.39 11.59
C PRO A 275 -15.17 -26.96 10.97
N SER A 276 -14.63 -28.00 11.60
CA SER A 276 -13.33 -28.56 11.21
C SER A 276 -13.30 -29.04 9.75
N THR A 277 -12.14 -28.97 9.10
CA THR A 277 -11.98 -29.38 7.69
C THR A 277 -12.35 -30.84 7.44
N ASN A 278 -12.22 -31.71 8.45
CA ASN A 278 -12.58 -33.13 8.38
C ASN A 278 -14.07 -33.40 8.64
N THR A 279 -14.91 -32.37 8.63
CA THR A 279 -16.35 -32.54 8.83
C THR A 279 -16.97 -33.32 7.68
N THR A 280 -17.70 -34.38 8.02
CA THR A 280 -18.54 -35.14 7.10
C THR A 280 -20.01 -34.86 7.39
N ILE A 281 -20.81 -34.73 6.33
CA ILE A 281 -22.26 -34.56 6.41
C ILE A 281 -22.90 -35.82 5.86
N ASN A 282 -23.76 -36.46 6.65
CA ASN A 282 -24.56 -37.59 6.17
C ASN A 282 -25.85 -37.03 5.55
N THR A 283 -26.03 -37.19 4.25
CA THR A 283 -27.30 -36.90 3.57
C THR A 283 -27.97 -38.21 3.14
N GLU A 284 -29.22 -38.12 2.72
CA GLU A 284 -29.98 -39.26 2.17
C GLU A 284 -29.30 -39.92 0.96
N LYS A 285 -28.60 -39.14 0.13
CA LYS A 285 -27.85 -39.64 -1.04
C LYS A 285 -26.48 -40.24 -0.69
N GLY A 286 -25.99 -40.02 0.52
CA GLY A 286 -24.71 -40.55 0.97
C GLY A 286 -23.89 -39.55 1.79
N LYS A 287 -22.64 -39.94 2.08
CA LYS A 287 -21.73 -39.11 2.88
C LYS A 287 -21.06 -38.06 1.99
N ALA A 288 -21.08 -36.81 2.43
CA ALA A 288 -20.38 -35.71 1.80
C ALA A 288 -19.18 -35.28 2.68
N PHE A 289 -18.03 -35.03 2.05
CA PHE A 289 -16.82 -34.56 2.71
C PHE A 289 -16.46 -33.15 2.24
N CYS A 290 -15.88 -32.35 3.15
CA CYS A 290 -15.44 -30.99 2.82
C CYS A 290 -14.13 -31.05 2.01
N ILE A 291 -14.12 -30.42 0.83
CA ILE A 291 -12.94 -30.30 -0.05
C ILE A 291 -12.21 -28.99 0.21
N LYS A 292 -12.97 -27.89 0.30
CA LYS A 292 -12.40 -26.54 0.33
C LYS A 292 -13.21 -25.65 1.26
N ILE A 293 -12.52 -24.82 2.01
CA ILE A 293 -13.13 -23.78 2.85
C ILE A 293 -12.78 -22.43 2.22
N ASP A 294 -13.79 -21.61 1.93
CA ASP A 294 -13.62 -20.22 1.51
C ASP A 294 -13.92 -19.30 2.69
N VAL A 295 -12.86 -18.87 3.37
CA VAL A 295 -12.95 -18.05 4.60
C VAL A 295 -13.60 -16.70 4.32
N PHE A 296 -13.35 -16.09 3.16
CA PHE A 296 -13.86 -14.77 2.83
C PHE A 296 -15.35 -14.78 2.49
N LYS A 297 -15.80 -15.78 1.74
CA LYS A 297 -17.21 -15.91 1.38
C LYS A 297 -18.05 -16.59 2.46
N LYS A 298 -17.42 -17.08 3.55
CA LYS A 298 -18.08 -17.91 4.58
C LYS A 298 -18.81 -19.11 3.99
N LYS A 299 -18.18 -19.74 2.99
CA LYS A 299 -18.72 -20.90 2.28
C LYS A 299 -17.79 -22.10 2.40
N MET A 300 -18.39 -23.28 2.49
CA MET A 300 -17.68 -24.57 2.50
C MET A 300 -18.13 -25.39 1.30
N TRP A 301 -17.18 -26.01 0.62
CA TRP A 301 -17.41 -26.83 -0.57
C TRP A 301 -17.38 -28.30 -0.19
N PHE A 302 -18.48 -29.00 -0.48
CA PHE A 302 -18.64 -30.42 -0.22
C PHE A 302 -18.76 -31.21 -1.52
N ALA A 303 -18.27 -32.45 -1.51
CA ALA A 303 -18.57 -33.43 -2.54
C ALA A 303 -18.97 -34.76 -1.91
N TYR A 304 -19.75 -35.54 -2.66
CA TYR A 304 -20.11 -36.90 -2.28
C TYR A 304 -18.95 -37.86 -2.50
N VAL A 305 -18.86 -38.90 -1.67
CA VAL A 305 -17.85 -39.97 -1.83
C VAL A 305 -17.98 -40.64 -3.20
N GLU A 306 -19.21 -40.93 -3.63
CA GLU A 306 -19.47 -41.60 -4.93
C GLU A 306 -19.31 -40.67 -6.13
N ASN A 307 -19.52 -39.36 -5.95
CA ASN A 307 -19.40 -38.36 -7.01
C ASN A 307 -18.49 -37.20 -6.58
N SER A 308 -17.19 -37.46 -6.58
CA SER A 308 -16.15 -36.50 -6.17
C SER A 308 -15.94 -35.34 -7.16
N MET A 309 -16.58 -35.38 -8.35
CA MET A 309 -16.38 -34.38 -9.40
C MET A 309 -17.35 -33.20 -9.29
N MET A 310 -18.50 -33.38 -8.64
CA MET A 310 -19.48 -32.32 -8.41
C MET A 310 -19.29 -31.69 -7.03
N TRP A 311 -19.09 -30.37 -6.98
CA TRP A 311 -18.89 -29.62 -5.74
C TRP A 311 -20.11 -28.74 -5.44
N TYR A 312 -20.57 -28.80 -4.20
CA TYR A 312 -21.69 -28.03 -3.68
C TYR A 312 -21.18 -27.03 -2.64
N ASP A 313 -21.44 -25.75 -2.87
CA ASP A 313 -21.15 -24.69 -1.92
C ASP A 313 -22.30 -24.50 -0.94
N LEU A 314 -21.99 -24.48 0.35
CA LEU A 314 -22.94 -24.26 1.46
C LEU A 314 -22.42 -23.16 2.37
N ASP A 315 -23.31 -22.36 2.94
CA ASP A 315 -22.96 -21.36 3.94
C ASP A 315 -22.61 -22.01 5.29
N VAL A 316 -21.67 -21.42 6.03
CA VAL A 316 -21.18 -21.97 7.30
C VAL A 316 -22.29 -22.18 8.33
N ASP A 317 -23.26 -21.28 8.39
CA ASP A 317 -24.36 -21.38 9.36
C ASP A 317 -25.31 -22.54 9.03
N GLU A 318 -25.50 -22.83 7.75
CA GLU A 318 -26.26 -24.00 7.31
C GLU A 318 -25.50 -25.28 7.59
N VAL A 319 -24.20 -25.31 7.28
CA VAL A 319 -23.33 -26.45 7.61
C VAL A 319 -23.39 -26.76 9.10
N LYS A 320 -23.38 -25.75 9.98
CA LYS A 320 -23.56 -25.94 11.42
C LYS A 320 -24.92 -26.56 11.78
N LYS A 321 -26.01 -26.15 11.10
CA LYS A 321 -27.34 -26.75 11.29
C LYS A 321 -27.34 -28.22 10.85
N LEU A 322 -26.78 -28.52 9.69
CA LEU A 322 -26.67 -29.89 9.17
C LEU A 322 -25.83 -30.79 10.09
N ILE A 323 -24.74 -30.26 10.66
CA ILE A 323 -23.93 -30.99 11.65
C ILE A 323 -24.75 -31.27 12.91
N LYS A 324 -25.54 -30.30 13.41
CA LYS A 324 -26.42 -30.51 14.57
C LYS A 324 -27.46 -31.60 14.27
N GLN A 325 -28.10 -31.56 13.10
CA GLN A 325 -29.05 -32.58 12.67
C GLN A 325 -28.42 -33.97 12.58
N ASN A 326 -27.20 -34.06 12.04
CA ASN A 326 -26.46 -35.33 11.98
C ASN A 326 -26.09 -35.86 13.37
N LYS A 327 -25.78 -34.99 14.33
CA LYS A 327 -25.55 -35.38 15.73
C LYS A 327 -26.82 -35.88 16.41
N GLU A 328 -27.98 -35.36 16.02
CA GLU A 328 -29.29 -35.86 16.43
C GLU A 328 -29.72 -37.16 15.72
N GLY A 329 -28.89 -37.67 14.78
CA GLY A 329 -29.15 -38.91 14.04
C GLY A 329 -30.09 -38.76 12.84
N LYS A 330 -30.49 -37.53 12.48
CA LYS A 330 -31.33 -37.27 11.30
C LYS A 330 -30.45 -37.07 10.08
N GLN A 331 -30.78 -37.75 8.97
CA GLN A 331 -30.12 -37.54 7.69
C GLN A 331 -30.52 -36.19 7.10
N ALA A 332 -29.55 -35.44 6.57
CA ALA A 332 -29.80 -34.18 5.90
C ALA A 332 -30.38 -34.37 4.49
N GLN A 333 -31.11 -33.37 4.02
CA GLN A 333 -31.61 -33.32 2.63
C GLN A 333 -30.45 -33.39 1.62
N PRO A 334 -30.71 -33.87 0.38
CA PRO A 334 -29.72 -33.87 -0.69
C PRO A 334 -29.14 -32.48 -0.96
N LEU A 335 -27.81 -32.39 -1.11
CA LEU A 335 -27.11 -31.12 -1.34
C LEU A 335 -27.57 -30.36 -2.60
N GLU A 336 -28.12 -31.04 -3.61
CA GLU A 336 -28.65 -30.39 -4.83
C GLU A 336 -29.92 -29.56 -4.56
N GLU A 337 -30.76 -30.03 -3.65
CA GLU A 337 -32.01 -29.38 -3.27
C GLU A 337 -31.73 -28.12 -2.44
N LEU A 338 -30.75 -28.19 -1.54
CA LEU A 338 -30.29 -27.03 -0.77
C LEU A 338 -29.75 -25.92 -1.70
N LYS A 339 -29.00 -26.30 -2.73
CA LYS A 339 -28.48 -25.33 -3.71
C LYS A 339 -29.58 -24.69 -4.56
N SER A 340 -30.57 -25.46 -4.99
CA SER A 340 -31.68 -24.94 -5.81
C SER A 340 -32.64 -24.03 -5.01
N GLN A 341 -32.80 -24.27 -3.71
CA GLN A 341 -33.52 -23.38 -2.80
C GLN A 341 -32.80 -22.04 -2.56
N MET A 342 -31.47 -22.00 -2.65
CA MET A 342 -30.71 -20.75 -2.57
C MET A 342 -30.86 -19.90 -3.84
N LEU A 343 -30.77 -20.51 -5.02
CA LEU A 343 -30.93 -19.78 -6.29
C LEU A 343 -32.32 -19.16 -6.46
N THR A 344 -33.36 -19.77 -5.88
CA THR A 344 -34.74 -19.25 -5.95
C THR A 344 -35.00 -18.09 -5.00
N LYS A 345 -34.17 -17.88 -3.97
CA LYS A 345 -34.30 -16.75 -3.04
C LYS A 345 -33.58 -15.48 -3.46
N GLU A 346 -32.65 -15.53 -4.42
CA GLU A 346 -31.73 -14.41 -4.70
C GLU A 346 -32.20 -13.34 -5.73
N VAL A 347 -33.44 -13.33 -6.24
CA VAL A 347 -33.84 -12.28 -7.20
C VAL A 347 -35.18 -11.61 -6.85
N GLN A 348 -35.14 -10.68 -5.90
CA GLN A 348 -35.88 -9.43 -6.02
C GLN A 348 -34.87 -8.33 -6.31
N SER A 349 -34.46 -8.19 -7.58
CA SER A 349 -33.67 -7.05 -8.03
C SER A 349 -34.54 -5.80 -7.95
N VAL A 350 -34.36 -5.01 -6.89
CA VAL A 350 -34.92 -3.65 -6.82
C VAL A 350 -34.11 -2.79 -7.80
N ASP A 351 -34.74 -2.41 -8.89
CA ASP A 351 -34.14 -1.66 -9.98
C ASP A 351 -33.98 -0.18 -9.57
N LEU A 352 -32.92 0.13 -8.81
CA LEU A 352 -32.61 1.46 -8.27
C LEU A 352 -31.92 2.40 -9.29
N ILE A 353 -31.92 2.06 -10.59
CA ILE A 353 -31.16 2.77 -11.64
C ILE A 353 -32.09 3.56 -12.59
N GLN A 354 -33.41 3.62 -12.35
CA GLN A 354 -34.34 4.32 -13.26
C GLN A 354 -34.32 5.86 -13.19
N GLU A 355 -33.53 6.51 -12.33
CA GLU A 355 -33.60 7.98 -12.19
C GLU A 355 -32.48 8.80 -12.86
N ASP A 356 -31.42 8.20 -13.38
CA ASP A 356 -30.37 8.94 -14.11
C ASP A 356 -30.41 8.68 -15.63
N SER A 357 -31.52 9.07 -16.26
CA SER A 357 -31.56 9.21 -17.71
C SER A 357 -30.66 10.39 -18.14
N ILE A 358 -29.60 10.06 -18.89
CA ILE A 358 -28.57 10.95 -19.44
C ILE A 358 -29.09 12.10 -20.34
N ASP A 359 -30.39 12.12 -20.66
CA ASP A 359 -31.01 13.11 -21.56
C ASP A 359 -31.27 14.50 -20.95
N ARG A 360 -30.78 14.78 -19.73
CA ARG A 360 -30.93 16.08 -19.06
C ARG A 360 -30.27 17.24 -19.83
N PHE A 361 -29.29 16.95 -20.69
CA PHE A 361 -28.53 17.95 -21.43
C PHE A 361 -28.97 18.20 -22.89
N GLU A 362 -29.76 17.32 -23.51
CA GLU A 362 -30.16 17.53 -24.93
C GLU A 362 -31.42 18.40 -25.12
N LYS A 363 -32.27 18.56 -24.09
CA LYS A 363 -33.54 19.30 -24.24
C LYS A 363 -33.44 20.82 -24.17
N LYS A 364 -32.25 21.42 -23.96
CA LYS A 364 -32.12 22.88 -23.76
C LYS A 364 -31.89 23.69 -25.05
N ASP A 365 -31.54 23.06 -26.17
CA ASP A 365 -31.19 23.79 -27.39
C ASP A 365 -32.27 23.82 -28.48
N ASN A 366 -33.33 23.00 -28.37
CA ASN A 366 -34.43 22.99 -29.33
C ASN A 366 -35.59 23.96 -29.01
N ALA A 367 -35.62 24.57 -27.82
CA ALA A 367 -36.67 25.52 -27.44
C ALA A 367 -36.46 26.95 -28.00
N ARG A 368 -35.25 27.29 -28.47
CA ARG A 368 -34.94 28.64 -29.00
C ARG A 368 -35.06 28.78 -30.51
N ARG A 369 -35.30 27.70 -31.27
CA ARG A 369 -35.41 27.75 -32.75
C ARG A 369 -36.84 27.72 -33.30
N LYS A 370 -37.88 27.64 -32.46
CA LYS A 370 -39.28 27.54 -32.93
C LYS A 370 -40.08 28.85 -32.98
N ASN A 371 -39.48 30.02 -32.71
CA ASN A 371 -40.21 31.29 -32.66
C ASN A 371 -39.83 32.33 -33.74
N ARG A 372 -39.24 31.89 -34.86
CA ARG A 372 -39.07 32.73 -36.06
C ARG A 372 -39.57 32.02 -37.31
N LYS A 373 -40.89 31.88 -37.43
CA LYS A 373 -41.59 31.85 -38.72
C LYS A 373 -43.01 32.38 -38.52
N ARG A 374 -43.20 33.67 -38.78
CA ARG A 374 -44.48 34.21 -39.26
C ARG A 374 -44.19 35.34 -40.24
N ASN A 375 -44.92 35.31 -41.34
CA ASN A 375 -44.93 36.20 -42.51
C ASN A 375 -43.95 35.79 -43.62
N ASN A 376 -44.42 34.97 -44.57
CA ASN A 376 -45.09 35.54 -45.75
C ASN A 376 -45.85 34.46 -46.53
N GLU A 377 -46.97 34.88 -47.11
CA GLU A 377 -47.91 34.09 -47.90
C GLU A 377 -47.35 33.72 -49.29
N GLY A 378 -47.93 32.67 -49.89
CA GLY A 378 -48.01 32.54 -51.36
C GLY A 378 -47.68 31.16 -51.92
N GLY A 379 -48.67 30.51 -52.56
CA GLY A 379 -48.43 29.59 -53.68
C GLY A 379 -48.92 28.15 -53.51
N LYS A 380 -49.91 27.78 -54.33
CA LYS A 380 -50.58 26.46 -54.47
C LYS A 380 -49.65 25.30 -54.89
N PRO A 381 -50.11 24.04 -54.76
CA PRO A 381 -49.31 22.83 -54.99
C PRO A 381 -49.33 22.39 -56.46
N GLN A 382 -48.26 21.72 -56.93
CA GLN A 382 -48.34 20.92 -58.14
C GLN A 382 -47.36 19.74 -58.18
N ASN A 383 -47.87 18.73 -58.86
CA ASN A 383 -47.47 17.33 -59.02
C ASN A 383 -46.42 17.16 -60.13
N ASN A 384 -45.56 16.13 -60.02
CA ASN A 384 -45.21 15.13 -61.06
C ASN A 384 -43.75 14.65 -61.07
N ASN A 385 -43.63 13.31 -60.99
CA ASN A 385 -42.84 12.40 -61.85
C ASN A 385 -41.52 12.88 -62.47
N ARG A 386 -40.44 12.12 -62.22
CA ARG A 386 -39.88 11.15 -63.20
C ARG A 386 -38.56 10.54 -62.70
N SER A 387 -38.51 9.21 -62.69
CA SER A 387 -37.28 8.42 -62.90
C SER A 387 -36.76 8.63 -64.33
N PRO A 388 -35.48 8.36 -64.65
CA PRO A 388 -35.16 7.04 -65.23
C PRO A 388 -33.76 6.45 -64.95
N GLN A 389 -33.76 5.13 -64.75
CA GLN A 389 -32.96 4.04 -65.35
C GLN A 389 -31.60 4.24 -66.07
N ASN A 390 -30.75 3.20 -65.87
CA ASN A 390 -29.79 2.53 -66.79
C ASN A 390 -28.48 3.27 -67.15
N ASN A 391 -27.31 2.65 -67.40
CA ASN A 391 -26.86 1.26 -67.61
C ASN A 391 -25.30 1.26 -67.50
N SER A 392 -24.64 0.29 -66.82
CA SER A 392 -23.89 -0.87 -67.37
C SER A 392 -22.38 -0.73 -67.68
N ASN A 393 -21.65 -1.79 -67.29
CA ASN A 393 -20.34 -2.34 -67.70
C ASN A 393 -19.07 -1.88 -66.94
N LYS A 394 -18.41 -2.76 -66.14
CA LYS A 394 -17.53 -3.93 -66.47
C LYS A 394 -16.15 -3.46 -67.00
N GLU A 395 -14.98 -3.98 -66.62
CA GLU A 395 -14.56 -5.30 -66.09
C GLU A 395 -13.11 -5.21 -65.54
N GLU A 396 -12.78 -6.06 -64.55
CA GLU A 396 -11.56 -6.91 -64.35
C GLU A 396 -10.12 -6.39 -64.60
N GLY A 397 -9.06 -6.81 -63.89
CA GLY A 397 -8.85 -7.82 -62.85
C GLY A 397 -7.35 -8.15 -62.61
N GLY A 398 -7.04 -8.92 -61.55
CA GLY A 398 -5.79 -9.69 -61.29
C GLY A 398 -4.59 -8.92 -60.70
N ASN A 399 -3.75 -9.45 -59.79
CA ASN A 399 -3.48 -10.84 -59.41
C ASN A 399 -2.60 -10.95 -58.14
N GLY A 400 -2.83 -11.98 -57.31
CA GLY A 400 -1.84 -12.84 -56.62
C GLY A 400 -0.92 -12.34 -55.48
N ALA A 401 -1.03 -12.94 -54.28
CA ALA A 401 -0.01 -13.86 -53.69
C ALA A 401 -0.23 -14.14 -52.18
N LYS A 402 -0.05 -15.42 -51.79
CA LYS A 402 -0.25 -16.00 -50.44
C LYS A 402 1.10 -16.23 -49.71
N LYS A 403 1.08 -16.00 -48.38
CA LYS A 403 1.84 -16.66 -47.26
C LYS A 403 3.34 -16.36 -47.07
N PRO A 404 3.99 -16.67 -45.89
CA PRO A 404 3.50 -17.32 -44.64
C PRO A 404 3.95 -16.69 -43.28
N ARG A 405 3.32 -17.18 -42.18
CA ARG A 405 3.68 -17.03 -40.75
C ARG A 405 5.03 -17.69 -40.37
N PRO A 406 5.78 -17.18 -39.37
CA PRO A 406 6.99 -17.85 -38.87
C PRO A 406 6.70 -18.97 -37.85
N LYS A 407 7.45 -20.08 -37.97
CA LYS A 407 7.42 -21.25 -37.08
C LYS A 407 8.31 -21.06 -35.84
N HIS A 408 7.79 -21.49 -34.70
CA HIS A 408 8.50 -21.82 -33.45
C HIS A 408 9.66 -22.80 -33.68
N LYS A 409 10.85 -22.49 -33.14
CA LYS A 409 11.94 -23.46 -32.92
C LYS A 409 12.15 -23.68 -31.42
N ASN A 410 11.72 -24.85 -30.94
CA ASN A 410 12.12 -25.41 -29.66
C ASN A 410 13.59 -25.84 -29.72
N LYS A 411 14.47 -25.23 -28.92
CA LYS A 411 15.80 -25.77 -28.61
C LYS A 411 15.76 -26.43 -27.24
N ARG A 412 15.81 -27.77 -27.24
CA ARG A 412 16.06 -28.62 -26.07
C ARG A 412 17.48 -28.36 -25.55
N LYS A 413 17.62 -28.13 -24.24
CA LYS A 413 18.90 -28.22 -23.50
C LYS A 413 19.10 -29.66 -23.01
N PRO A 414 20.32 -30.23 -23.00
CA PRO A 414 20.58 -31.53 -22.38
C PRO A 414 20.68 -31.42 -20.86
N ASN A 415 20.17 -32.45 -20.18
CA ASN A 415 20.23 -32.65 -18.73
C ASN A 415 21.60 -33.27 -18.34
N PRO A 416 22.27 -32.87 -17.25
CA PRO A 416 23.43 -33.59 -16.74
C PRO A 416 23.02 -34.87 -16.00
N ARG A 417 23.78 -35.95 -16.23
CA ARG A 417 23.64 -37.26 -15.58
C ARG A 417 24.05 -37.20 -14.10
N ASN A 418 23.28 -37.89 -13.27
CA ASN A 418 23.69 -38.43 -11.98
C ASN A 418 24.85 -39.43 -12.19
N THR A 419 25.87 -39.33 -11.36
CA THR A 419 26.80 -40.43 -11.07
C THR A 419 26.79 -40.64 -9.56
N ASP A 420 26.10 -41.71 -9.13
CA ASP A 420 26.53 -42.48 -7.97
C ASP A 420 27.86 -43.14 -8.30
N ASN A 421 28.84 -43.07 -7.39
CA ASN A 421 29.42 -44.25 -6.74
C ASN A 421 30.74 -43.96 -6.00
N ASP A 422 30.76 -44.50 -4.77
CA ASP A 422 31.84 -45.24 -4.11
C ASP A 422 33.18 -44.60 -3.74
N LYS A 423 33.49 -44.79 -2.45
CA LYS A 423 34.77 -45.19 -1.84
C LYS A 423 35.91 -44.17 -1.74
N GLY A 424 36.33 -43.99 -0.49
CA GLY A 424 37.52 -43.28 -0.03
C GLY A 424 37.42 -43.04 1.45
#